data_AF-A0A5C7AUD7-F1
#
_entry.id   AF-A0A5C7AUD7-F1
#
_cell.length_a   1.000
_cell.length_b   1.000
_cell.length_c   1.000
_cell.angle_alpha   90.00
_cell.angle_beta   90.00
_cell.angle_gamma   90.00
#
_symmetry.space_group_name_H-M   'P 1'
#
loop_
_entity.id
_entity.type
_entity.pdbx_description
1 polymer ?
#
loop_
_entity_poly.entity_id
_entity_poly.type
_entity_poly.pdbx_seq_one_letter_code
_entity_poly.pdbx_strand_id
1 'polypeptide(L)'
;MEGSAIFKPRIFLSYSHKDEELKKELDSHLVPLKRSGKIDTWNDREIIAGQEWNEEILAELNKSEVILLLISKDFIASQYIWEKELQIAMSRQDKGNAFVVPIILKSCLWEDMPFAKLQGLPRNAKPVTSFQDRDEAFTEIAIALKKLVDYIYDSKK
;
A
#
# COMPACT_ATOMS: atom_id res chain seq x y z
N MET A 1 -19.58 29.03 7.60
CA MET A 1 -18.14 28.75 7.39
C MET A 1 -18.05 27.27 7.10
N GLU A 2 -18.12 26.90 5.81
CA GLU A 2 -18.01 25.50 5.40
C GLU A 2 -16.58 25.05 5.65
N GLY A 3 -16.42 24.06 6.53
CA GLY A 3 -15.13 23.46 6.83
C GLY A 3 -14.58 22.85 5.56
N SER A 4 -13.53 23.44 5.00
CA SER A 4 -12.76 22.84 3.92
C SER A 4 -12.34 21.45 4.41
N ALA A 5 -12.81 20.40 3.73
CA ALA A 5 -12.41 19.04 4.04
C ALA A 5 -10.88 18.98 3.94
N ILE A 6 -10.21 18.72 5.06
CA ILE A 6 -8.76 18.56 5.09
C ILE A 6 -8.45 17.37 4.20
N PHE A 7 -7.78 17.61 3.06
CA PHE A 7 -7.33 16.55 2.18
C PHE A 7 -6.46 15.58 2.97
N LYS A 8 -6.76 14.28 2.88
CA LYS A 8 -6.09 13.24 3.64
C LYS A 8 -5.85 12.06 2.71
N PRO A 9 -4.60 11.88 2.23
CA PRO A 9 -4.25 10.77 1.36
C PRO A 9 -4.73 9.43 1.92
N ARG A 10 -5.46 8.70 1.10
CA ARG A 10 -5.92 7.35 1.40
C ARG A 10 -4.93 6.34 0.85
N ILE A 11 -4.53 5.41 1.72
CA ILE A 11 -3.56 4.36 1.46
C ILE A 11 -4.29 3.03 1.39
N PHE A 12 -4.31 2.41 0.21
CA PHE A 12 -4.82 1.06 0.00
C PHE A 12 -3.71 0.03 0.25
N LEU A 13 -3.96 -0.98 1.08
CA LEU A 13 -3.03 -2.09 1.30
C LEU A 13 -3.51 -3.33 0.52
N SER A 14 -2.84 -3.64 -0.60
CA SER A 14 -3.03 -4.90 -1.33
C SER A 14 -2.06 -5.94 -0.77
N TYR A 15 -2.59 -7.06 -0.24
CA TYR A 15 -1.80 -8.10 0.41
C TYR A 15 -2.48 -9.47 0.29
N SER A 16 -1.73 -10.55 0.49
CA SER A 16 -2.31 -11.89 0.67
C SER A 16 -2.75 -12.07 2.12
N HIS A 17 -3.91 -12.71 2.37
CA HIS A 17 -4.32 -13.06 3.74
C HIS A 17 -3.29 -13.90 4.50
N LYS A 18 -2.42 -14.62 3.79
CA LYS A 18 -1.31 -15.39 4.38
C LYS A 18 -0.19 -14.51 4.94
N ASP A 19 -0.21 -13.21 4.63
CA ASP A 19 0.74 -12.20 5.11
C ASP A 19 0.11 -11.26 6.14
N GLU A 20 -1.04 -11.62 6.73
CA GLU A 20 -1.79 -10.82 7.71
C GLU A 20 -0.91 -10.29 8.85
N GLU A 21 -0.04 -11.13 9.41
CA GLU A 21 0.81 -10.74 10.54
C GLU A 21 1.84 -9.67 10.14
N LEU A 22 2.48 -9.81 8.96
CA LEU A 22 3.40 -8.79 8.45
C LEU A 22 2.67 -7.49 8.10
N LYS A 23 1.44 -7.59 7.58
CA LYS A 23 0.59 -6.43 7.33
C LYS A 23 0.22 -5.70 8.62
N LYS A 24 -0.11 -6.43 9.71
CA LYS A 24 -0.39 -5.84 11.03
C LYS A 24 0.85 -5.16 11.64
N GLU A 25 2.02 -5.77 11.47
CA GLU A 25 3.28 -5.15 11.90
C GLU A 25 3.49 -3.82 11.16
N LEU A 26 3.39 -3.80 9.83
CA LEU A 26 3.44 -2.56 9.04
C LEU A 26 2.38 -1.55 9.50
N ASP A 27 1.13 -1.98 9.69
CA ASP A 27 0.03 -1.10 10.09
C ASP A 27 0.32 -0.40 11.42
N SER A 28 0.94 -1.12 12.37
CA SER A 28 1.37 -0.60 13.66
C SER A 28 2.44 0.49 13.52
N HIS A 29 3.37 0.32 12.59
CA HIS A 29 4.39 1.32 12.26
C HIS A 29 3.81 2.56 11.55
N LEU A 30 2.63 2.45 10.94
CA LEU A 30 1.91 3.58 10.32
C LEU A 30 1.02 4.35 11.31
N VAL A 31 0.79 3.83 12.53
CA VAL A 31 -0.05 4.49 13.56
C VAL A 31 0.34 5.95 13.83
N PRO A 32 1.63 6.35 13.91
CA PRO A 32 1.98 7.75 14.09
C PRO A 32 1.44 8.67 12.98
N LEU A 33 1.47 8.21 11.73
CA LEU A 33 0.92 8.96 10.59
C LEU A 33 -0.61 9.04 10.65
N LYS A 34 -1.28 7.93 10.97
CA LYS A 34 -2.74 7.90 11.17
C LYS A 34 -3.19 8.84 12.29
N ARG A 35 -2.54 8.76 13.47
CA ARG A 35 -2.85 9.59 14.65
C ARG A 35 -2.59 11.08 14.41
N SER A 36 -1.62 11.41 13.56
CA SER A 36 -1.38 12.80 13.15
C SER A 36 -2.45 13.36 12.20
N GLY A 37 -3.41 12.53 11.77
CA GLY A 37 -4.43 12.91 10.81
C GLY A 37 -3.94 13.04 9.37
N LYS A 38 -2.69 12.65 9.08
CA LYS A 38 -2.06 12.80 7.75
C LYS A 38 -2.49 11.76 6.73
N ILE A 39 -2.92 10.57 7.17
CA ILE A 39 -3.29 9.47 6.26
C ILE A 39 -4.48 8.70 6.80
N ASP A 40 -5.27 8.14 5.89
CA ASP A 40 -6.18 7.02 6.17
C ASP A 40 -5.65 5.78 5.49
N THR A 41 -5.81 4.62 6.12
CA THR A 41 -5.48 3.33 5.53
C THR A 41 -6.75 2.55 5.31
N TRP A 42 -6.82 1.80 4.21
CA TRP A 42 -7.89 0.87 3.94
C TRP A 42 -7.33 -0.50 3.54
N ASN A 43 -7.98 -1.57 4.00
CA ASN A 43 -7.76 -2.94 3.57
C ASN A 43 -9.06 -3.74 3.61
N ASP A 44 -9.06 -4.90 2.97
CA ASP A 44 -10.24 -5.75 2.81
C ASP A 44 -10.90 -6.24 4.11
N ARG A 45 -10.21 -6.17 5.26
CA ARG A 45 -10.80 -6.42 6.59
C ARG A 45 -11.86 -5.39 6.99
N GLU A 46 -11.94 -4.26 6.30
CA GLU A 46 -12.93 -3.20 6.54
C GLU A 46 -14.26 -3.44 5.82
N ILE A 47 -14.33 -4.47 4.97
CA ILE A 47 -15.56 -4.86 4.29
C ILE A 47 -16.52 -5.46 5.31
N ILE A 48 -17.71 -4.87 5.44
CA ILE A 48 -18.73 -5.31 6.39
C ILE A 48 -19.62 -6.40 5.79
N ALA A 49 -20.26 -7.19 6.66
CA ALA A 49 -21.18 -8.24 6.24
C ALA A 49 -22.30 -7.68 5.34
N GLY A 50 -22.48 -8.28 4.17
CA GLY A 50 -23.48 -7.88 3.18
C GLY A 50 -22.96 -6.98 2.06
N GLN A 51 -21.72 -6.47 2.14
CA GLN A 51 -21.07 -5.83 1.00
C GLN A 51 -20.52 -6.86 0.01
N GLU A 52 -20.58 -6.54 -1.27
CA GLU A 52 -19.91 -7.33 -2.30
C GLU A 52 -18.41 -7.00 -2.27
N TRP A 53 -17.60 -8.04 -2.11
CA TRP A 53 -16.17 -7.91 -1.82
C TRP A 53 -15.40 -7.24 -2.96
N ASN A 54 -15.71 -7.59 -4.21
CA ASN A 54 -15.00 -7.03 -5.36
C ASN A 54 -15.34 -5.56 -5.58
N GLU A 55 -16.62 -5.17 -5.47
CA GLU A 55 -17.08 -3.80 -5.64
C GLU A 55 -16.41 -2.85 -4.65
N GLU A 56 -16.34 -3.23 -3.37
CA GLU A 56 -15.74 -2.38 -2.34
C GLU A 56 -14.22 -2.25 -2.55
N ILE A 57 -13.52 -3.36 -2.82
CA ILE A 57 -12.08 -3.33 -3.15
C ILE A 57 -11.82 -2.40 -4.33
N LEU A 58 -12.58 -2.52 -5.41
CA LEU A 58 -12.37 -1.72 -6.60
C LEU A 58 -12.70 -0.24 -6.35
N ALA A 59 -13.75 0.04 -5.58
CA ALA A 59 -14.08 1.40 -5.19
C ALA A 59 -12.94 2.04 -4.38
N GLU A 60 -12.37 1.29 -3.45
CA GLU A 60 -11.32 1.74 -2.54
C GLU A 60 -9.96 1.90 -3.23
N LEU A 61 -9.61 0.95 -4.10
CA LEU A 61 -8.47 1.07 -5.00
C LEU A 61 -8.58 2.31 -5.90
N ASN A 62 -9.79 2.64 -6.37
CA ASN A 62 -10.02 3.82 -7.21
C ASN A 62 -10.09 5.15 -6.45
N LYS A 63 -10.28 5.13 -5.13
CA LYS A 63 -10.26 6.35 -4.31
C LYS A 63 -8.88 6.64 -3.74
N SER A 64 -8.00 5.65 -3.68
CA SER A 64 -6.72 5.78 -2.97
C SER A 64 -5.66 6.53 -3.77
N GLU A 65 -4.99 7.48 -3.12
CA GLU A 65 -3.84 8.20 -3.66
C GLU A 65 -2.54 7.40 -3.54
N VAL A 66 -2.46 6.48 -2.59
CA VAL A 66 -1.30 5.58 -2.42
C VAL A 66 -1.78 4.14 -2.40
N ILE A 67 -1.13 3.27 -3.16
CA ILE A 67 -1.43 1.85 -3.26
C ILE A 67 -0.18 1.07 -2.88
N LEU A 68 -0.21 0.41 -1.72
CA LEU A 68 0.88 -0.42 -1.24
C LEU A 68 0.67 -1.85 -1.73
N LEU A 69 1.64 -2.40 -2.44
CA LEU A 69 1.66 -3.80 -2.86
C LEU A 69 2.55 -4.57 -1.89
N LEU A 70 1.96 -5.35 -0.98
CA LEU A 70 2.70 -6.15 0.00
C LEU A 70 3.16 -7.47 -0.62
N ILE A 71 4.34 -7.45 -1.20
CA ILE A 71 4.85 -8.48 -2.11
C ILE A 71 5.41 -9.67 -1.35
N SER A 72 4.88 -10.83 -1.68
CA SER A 72 5.31 -12.14 -1.23
C SER A 72 5.02 -13.18 -2.32
N LYS A 73 5.50 -14.42 -2.14
CA LYS A 73 5.10 -15.53 -3.03
C LYS A 73 3.58 -15.74 -3.06
N ASP A 74 2.89 -15.49 -1.94
CA ASP A 74 1.46 -15.72 -1.79
C ASP A 74 0.64 -14.56 -2.35
N PHE A 75 1.20 -13.34 -2.36
CA PHE A 75 0.65 -12.19 -3.09
C PHE A 75 0.69 -12.44 -4.61
N ILE A 76 1.83 -12.87 -5.14
CA ILE A 76 2.01 -13.13 -6.58
C ILE A 76 1.13 -14.29 -7.04
N ALA A 77 0.96 -15.31 -6.21
CA ALA A 77 0.10 -16.45 -6.52
C ALA A 77 -1.41 -16.15 -6.45
N SER A 78 -1.81 -14.95 -6.00
CA SER A 78 -3.22 -14.57 -5.91
C SER A 78 -3.77 -14.15 -7.26
N GLN A 79 -4.64 -14.99 -7.83
CA GLN A 79 -5.26 -14.75 -9.14
C GLN A 79 -6.08 -13.45 -9.18
N TYR A 80 -6.78 -13.12 -8.10
CA TYR A 80 -7.60 -11.91 -8.04
C TYR A 80 -6.76 -10.62 -8.11
N ILE A 81 -5.66 -10.57 -7.36
CA ILE A 81 -4.71 -9.44 -7.37
C ILE A 81 -4.15 -9.27 -8.78
N TRP A 82 -3.79 -10.39 -9.42
CA TRP A 82 -3.23 -10.41 -10.76
C TRP A 82 -4.20 -9.89 -11.83
N GLU A 83 -5.43 -10.44 -11.87
CA GLU A 83 -6.37 -10.19 -12.96
C GLU A 83 -7.03 -8.82 -12.91
N LYS A 84 -7.25 -8.27 -11.70
CA LYS A 84 -8.04 -7.03 -11.54
C LYS A 84 -7.28 -5.91 -10.87
N GLU A 85 -6.83 -6.11 -9.63
CA GLU A 85 -6.27 -5.01 -8.82
C GLU A 85 -5.01 -4.43 -9.46
N LEU A 86 -4.09 -5.29 -9.93
CA LEU A 86 -2.79 -4.84 -10.41
C LEU A 86 -2.90 -4.03 -11.71
N GLN A 87 -3.78 -4.43 -12.63
CA GLN A 87 -4.05 -3.68 -13.86
C GLN A 87 -4.56 -2.27 -13.54
N ILE A 88 -5.49 -2.15 -12.58
CA ILE A 88 -6.08 -0.86 -12.19
C ILE A 88 -5.05 0.00 -11.46
N ALA A 89 -4.30 -0.58 -10.51
CA ALA A 89 -3.25 0.12 -9.77
C ALA A 89 -2.20 0.71 -10.72
N MET A 90 -1.69 -0.10 -11.66
CA MET A 90 -0.69 0.34 -12.63
C MET A 90 -1.25 1.37 -13.61
N SER A 91 -2.50 1.22 -14.08
CA SER A 91 -3.16 2.22 -14.93
C SER A 91 -3.29 3.57 -14.22
N ARG A 92 -3.59 3.58 -12.91
CA ARG A 92 -3.65 4.80 -12.10
C ARG A 92 -2.27 5.41 -11.90
N GLN A 93 -1.24 4.59 -11.64
CA GLN A 93 0.17 5.02 -11.57
C GLN A 93 0.60 5.70 -12.87
N ASP A 94 0.39 5.05 -14.00
CA ASP A 94 0.84 5.54 -15.31
C ASP A 94 0.10 6.84 -15.72
N LYS A 95 -1.12 7.05 -15.21
CA LYS A 95 -1.88 8.30 -15.39
C LYS A 95 -1.57 9.40 -14.36
N GLY A 96 -0.73 9.11 -13.36
CA GLY A 96 -0.44 10.04 -12.27
C GLY A 96 -1.58 10.27 -11.28
N ASN A 97 -2.57 9.36 -11.24
CA ASN A 97 -3.74 9.46 -10.36
C ASN A 97 -3.52 8.82 -8.99
N ALA A 98 -2.51 7.96 -8.85
CA ALA A 98 -2.11 7.33 -7.60
C ALA A 98 -0.61 7.01 -7.63
N PHE A 99 -0.03 6.80 -6.44
CA PHE A 99 1.33 6.31 -6.25
C PHE A 99 1.29 4.84 -5.86
N VAL A 100 1.78 3.96 -6.74
CA VAL A 100 1.97 2.54 -6.44
C VAL A 100 3.35 2.34 -5.82
N VAL A 101 3.37 1.71 -4.64
CA VAL A 101 4.60 1.46 -3.88
C VAL A 101 4.75 -0.05 -3.61
N PRO A 102 5.68 -0.72 -4.29
CA PRO A 102 6.07 -2.09 -3.97
C PRO A 102 6.70 -2.16 -2.57
N ILE A 103 6.17 -3.01 -1.68
CA ILE A 103 6.76 -3.32 -0.38
C ILE A 103 7.12 -4.81 -0.35
N ILE A 104 8.41 -5.13 -0.40
CA ILE A 104 8.90 -6.51 -0.44
C ILE A 104 8.85 -7.11 0.96
N LEU A 105 7.81 -7.88 1.26
CA LEU A 105 7.68 -8.57 2.53
C LEU A 105 8.58 -9.81 2.61
N LYS A 106 8.52 -10.65 1.57
CA LYS A 106 9.21 -11.95 1.50
C LYS A 106 9.99 -12.07 0.20
N SER A 107 11.09 -12.82 0.21
CA SER A 107 11.82 -13.17 -1.01
C SER A 107 10.91 -13.95 -1.97
N CYS A 108 10.77 -13.46 -3.19
CA CYS A 108 10.07 -14.12 -4.29
C CYS A 108 10.54 -13.53 -5.62
N LEU A 109 10.18 -14.18 -6.74
CA LEU A 109 10.47 -13.69 -8.09
C LEU A 109 9.40 -12.65 -8.47
N TRP A 110 9.68 -11.38 -8.21
CA TRP A 110 8.77 -10.26 -8.51
C TRP A 110 9.33 -9.30 -9.56
N GLU A 111 10.58 -9.49 -9.98
CA GLU A 111 11.33 -8.60 -10.85
C GLU A 111 10.76 -8.53 -12.28
N ASP A 112 10.01 -9.56 -12.70
CA ASP A 112 9.31 -9.60 -13.99
C ASP A 112 7.88 -9.01 -13.91
N MET A 113 7.46 -8.52 -12.74
CA MET A 113 6.11 -8.02 -12.55
C MET A 113 5.94 -6.59 -13.09
N PRO A 114 4.73 -6.18 -13.52
CA PRO A 114 4.48 -4.84 -14.08
C PRO A 114 4.92 -3.65 -13.21
N PHE A 115 4.93 -3.84 -11.89
CA PHE A 115 5.36 -2.83 -10.91
C PHE A 115 6.87 -2.82 -10.64
N ALA A 116 7.64 -3.76 -11.19
CA ALA A 116 9.09 -3.88 -10.94
C ALA A 116 9.90 -2.67 -11.44
N LYS A 117 9.34 -1.90 -12.38
CA LYS A 117 9.90 -0.61 -12.84
C LYS A 117 9.85 0.49 -11.77
N LEU A 118 9.07 0.30 -10.70
CA LEU A 118 8.88 1.28 -9.63
C LEU A 118 9.90 1.06 -8.50
N GLN A 119 10.25 2.13 -7.80
CA GLN A 119 11.12 2.02 -6.63
C GLN A 119 10.40 1.28 -5.50
N GLY A 120 10.90 0.09 -5.17
CA GLY A 120 10.40 -0.71 -4.05
C GLY A 120 10.99 -0.30 -2.70
N LEU A 121 10.28 -0.67 -1.65
CA LEU A 121 10.68 -0.58 -0.25
C LEU A 121 10.74 -1.99 0.38
N PRO A 122 11.52 -2.22 1.44
CA PRO A 122 12.61 -1.39 1.96
C PRO A 122 13.68 -1.07 0.90
N ARG A 123 14.64 -0.19 1.20
CA ARG A 123 15.70 0.22 0.26
C ARG A 123 16.41 -0.99 -0.34
N ASN A 124 16.74 -0.86 -1.62
CA ASN A 124 17.28 -1.94 -2.46
C ASN A 124 16.34 -3.16 -2.56
N ALA A 125 15.04 -2.97 -2.28
CA ALA A 125 14.03 -4.01 -2.31
C ALA A 125 14.38 -5.23 -1.44
N LYS A 126 15.12 -5.02 -0.34
CA LYS A 126 15.50 -6.07 0.59
C LYS A 126 14.23 -6.60 1.29
N PRO A 127 13.91 -7.90 1.23
CA PRO A 127 12.70 -8.43 1.85
C PRO A 127 12.67 -8.19 3.36
N VAL A 128 11.53 -7.73 3.90
CA VAL A 128 11.36 -7.48 5.34
C VAL A 128 11.73 -8.70 6.18
N THR A 129 11.33 -9.91 5.77
CA THR A 129 11.66 -11.14 6.50
C THR A 129 13.14 -11.53 6.51
N SER A 130 13.98 -10.83 5.74
CA SER A 130 15.44 -11.05 5.72
C SER A 130 16.21 -10.10 6.65
N PHE A 131 15.54 -9.17 7.31
CA PHE A 131 16.16 -8.33 8.33
C PHE A 131 16.33 -9.11 9.64
N GLN A 132 17.42 -8.81 10.35
CA GLN A 132 17.64 -9.34 11.70
C GLN A 132 16.58 -8.79 12.67
N ASP A 133 16.31 -7.48 12.56
CA ASP A 133 15.21 -6.81 13.22
C ASP A 133 14.21 -6.30 12.17
N ARG A 134 12.97 -6.79 12.23
CA ARG A 134 11.91 -6.40 11.30
C ARG A 134 11.41 -4.99 11.58
N ASP A 135 11.52 -4.50 12.82
CA ASP A 135 11.11 -3.15 13.18
C ASP A 135 11.97 -2.10 12.47
N GLU A 136 13.26 -2.39 12.21
CA GLU A 136 14.11 -1.52 11.39
C GLU A 136 13.56 -1.39 9.96
N ALA A 137 13.18 -2.52 9.34
CA ALA A 137 12.64 -2.53 7.99
C ALA A 137 11.30 -1.77 7.90
N PHE A 138 10.39 -2.02 8.85
CA PHE A 138 9.10 -1.34 8.88
C PHE A 138 9.23 0.16 9.23
N THR A 139 10.17 0.53 10.10
CA THR A 139 10.49 1.93 10.37
C THR A 139 10.99 2.63 9.11
N GLU A 140 11.85 1.96 8.33
CA GLU A 140 12.36 2.50 7.07
C GLU A 140 11.21 2.73 6.06
N ILE A 141 10.31 1.75 5.94
CA ILE A 141 9.10 1.85 5.12
C ILE A 141 8.24 3.03 5.59
N ALA A 142 7.96 3.14 6.88
CA ALA A 142 7.11 4.21 7.44
C ALA A 142 7.72 5.61 7.21
N ILE A 143 9.03 5.76 7.32
CA ILE A 143 9.75 7.01 7.03
C ILE A 143 9.64 7.36 5.54
N ALA A 144 9.80 6.38 4.65
CA ALA A 144 9.66 6.59 3.21
C ALA A 144 8.22 6.99 2.83
N LEU A 145 7.22 6.31 3.40
CA LEU A 145 5.81 6.63 3.20
C LEU A 145 5.45 8.01 3.74
N LYS A 146 6.01 8.42 4.89
CA LYS A 146 5.85 9.79 5.39
C LYS A 146 6.32 10.82 4.37
N LYS A 147 7.48 10.62 3.75
CA LYS A 147 8.01 11.53 2.72
C LYS A 147 7.11 11.58 1.49
N LEU A 148 6.59 10.43 1.06
CA LEU A 148 5.64 10.36 -0.05
C LEU A 148 4.35 11.14 0.27
N VAL A 149 3.80 10.94 1.46
CA VAL A 149 2.60 11.64 1.92
C VAL A 149 2.84 13.15 1.94
N ASP A 150 3.97 13.60 2.50
CA ASP A 150 4.35 15.02 2.53
C ASP A 150 4.47 15.59 1.09
N TYR A 151 5.05 14.84 0.14
CA TYR A 151 5.12 15.22 -1.27
C TYR A 151 3.72 15.35 -1.93
N ILE A 152 2.79 14.46 -1.62
CA ILE A 152 1.41 14.51 -2.14
C ILE A 152 0.71 15.77 -1.61
N TYR A 153 0.89 16.09 -0.32
CA TYR A 153 0.36 17.32 0.27
C TYR A 153 0.87 18.57 -0.43
N ASP A 154 2.19 18.65 -0.66
CA ASP A 154 2.80 19.80 -1.33
C ASP A 154 2.37 19.95 -2.79
N SER A 155 2.07 18.83 -3.47
CA SER A 155 1.60 18.81 -4.87
C SER A 155 0.12 19.21 -5.03
N LYS A 156 -0.65 19.27 -3.94
CA LYS A 156 -2.08 19.62 -3.92
C LYS A 156 -2.35 21.04 -3.43
N LYS A 157 -1.30 21.76 -3.01
CA LYS A 157 -1.35 23.15 -2.57
C LYS A 157 -1.23 24.10 -3.76
#